data_AF-A0A7C2PSU8-F1
#
_entry.id   AF-A0A7C2PSU8-F1
#
_cell.length_a   1.000
_cell.length_b   1.000
_cell.length_c   1.000
_cell.angle_alpha   90.00
_cell.angle_beta   90.00
_cell.angle_gamma   90.00
#
_symmetry.space_group_name_H-M   'P 1'
#
loop_
_entity.id
_entity.type
_entity.pdbx_description
1 polymer ?
#
loop_
_entity_poly.entity_id
_entity_poly.type
_entity_poly.pdbx_seq_one_letter_code
_entity_poly.pdbx_strand_id
1 'polypeptide(L)'
;MKAFLRAAGVLVLIVAAAVAVLAYTVTRRGLSARDEPSRVEVLLARGLRRLATPNEVRQMTNPVPLTDAVREEGMEHFADHCAVCHANDGSGETEIGRGLYPPAPD
;
A
#
# COMPACT_ATOMS: atom_id res chain seq x y z
N MET A 1 24.54 26.56 22.17
CA MET A 1 25.03 26.70 20.77
C MET A 1 25.93 25.57 20.31
N LYS A 2 27.12 25.31 20.89
CA LYS A 2 28.04 24.27 20.37
C LYS A 2 27.47 22.85 20.40
N ALA A 3 26.75 22.47 21.46
CA ALA A 3 26.07 21.17 21.56
C ALA A 3 24.95 21.01 20.51
N PHE A 4 24.18 22.09 20.27
CA PHE A 4 23.15 22.13 19.25
C PHE A 4 23.75 22.00 17.84
N LEU A 5 24.82 22.72 17.53
CA LEU A 5 25.51 22.62 16.23
C LEU A 5 26.09 21.21 16.00
N ARG A 6 26.60 20.57 17.04
CA ARG A 6 27.06 19.17 16.97
C ARG A 6 25.90 18.21 16.71
N ALA A 7 24.78 18.37 17.42
CA ALA A 7 23.60 17.54 17.22
C ALA A 7 23.00 17.71 15.81
N ALA A 8 22.90 18.94 15.32
CA ALA A 8 22.46 19.24 13.96
C ALA A 8 23.42 18.64 12.91
N GLY A 9 24.74 18.76 13.13
CA GLY A 9 25.74 18.14 12.26
C GLY A 9 25.62 16.61 12.20
N VAL A 10 25.42 15.96 13.35
CA VAL A 10 25.19 14.51 13.42
C VAL A 10 23.91 14.12 12.68
N LEU A 11 22.82 14.87 12.85
CA LEU A 11 21.57 14.59 12.13
C LEU A 11 21.74 14.69 10.61
N VAL A 12 22.42 15.73 10.11
CA VAL A 12 22.70 15.89 8.68
C VAL A 12 23.52 14.72 8.15
N LEU A 13 24.54 14.28 8.89
CA LEU A 13 25.34 13.11 8.50
C LEU A 13 24.52 11.82 8.46
N ILE A 14 23.63 11.61 9.43
CA ILE A 14 22.72 10.44 9.45
C ILE A 14 21.80 10.45 8.23
N VAL A 15 21.19 11.60 7.92
CA VAL A 15 20.30 11.73 6.76
C VAL A 15 21.08 11.52 5.46
N ALA A 16 22.25 12.13 5.30
CA ALA A 16 23.09 11.96 4.13
C ALA A 16 23.52 10.49 3.94
N ALA A 17 23.88 9.80 5.02
CA ALA A 17 24.20 8.38 4.98
C ALA A 17 22.99 7.53 4.57
N ALA A 18 21.80 7.81 5.13
CA ALA A 18 20.57 7.10 4.76
C ALA A 18 20.23 7.29 3.27
N VAL A 19 20.35 8.52 2.75
CA VAL A 19 20.14 8.82 1.33
C VAL A 19 21.18 8.10 0.46
N ALA A 20 22.45 8.09 0.85
CA ALA A 20 23.50 7.40 0.11
C ALA A 20 23.26 5.88 0.07
N VAL A 21 22.85 5.27 1.19
CA VAL A 21 22.47 3.85 1.25
C VAL A 21 21.28 3.57 0.35
N LEU A 22 20.22 4.40 0.42
CA LEU A 22 19.05 4.25 -0.44
C LEU A 22 19.44 4.34 -1.92
N ALA A 23 20.19 5.38 -2.31
CA ALA A 23 20.65 5.57 -3.68
C ALA A 23 21.52 4.39 -4.16
N TYR A 24 22.43 3.88 -3.31
CA TYR A 24 23.21 2.69 -3.62
C TYR A 24 22.32 1.48 -3.86
N THR A 25 21.37 1.22 -2.96
CA THR A 25 20.44 0.07 -3.10
C THR A 25 19.58 0.17 -4.35
N VAL A 26 19.02 1.35 -4.65
CA VAL A 26 18.18 1.59 -5.83
C VAL A 26 19.00 1.46 -7.12
N THR A 27 20.21 2.01 -7.16
CA THR A 27 21.06 1.92 -8.37
C THR A 27 21.57 0.50 -8.62
N ARG A 28 21.72 -0.31 -7.57
CA ARG A 28 22.25 -1.68 -7.67
C ARG A 28 21.17 -2.74 -7.88
N ARG A 29 20.02 -2.61 -7.22
CA ARG A 29 18.91 -3.56 -7.29
C ARG A 29 17.80 -3.14 -8.26
N GLY A 30 17.76 -1.87 -8.64
CA GLY A 30 16.66 -1.30 -9.40
C GLY A 30 15.43 -1.04 -8.53
N LEU A 31 14.39 -0.52 -9.16
CA LEU A 31 13.04 -0.50 -8.62
C LEU A 31 12.27 -1.62 -9.32
N SER A 32 11.91 -2.64 -8.56
CA SER A 32 11.05 -3.70 -9.06
C SER A 32 9.64 -3.35 -8.63
N ALA A 33 8.70 -3.35 -9.58
CA ALA A 33 7.33 -3.56 -9.17
C ALA A 33 7.30 -4.94 -8.50
N ARG A 34 7.73 -6.02 -9.17
CA ARG A 34 7.54 -7.44 -8.86
C ARG A 34 8.02 -7.97 -7.50
N ASP A 35 8.89 -7.24 -6.81
CA ASP A 35 9.48 -7.74 -5.57
C ASP A 35 8.55 -7.43 -4.40
N GLU A 36 8.38 -8.41 -3.50
CA GLU A 36 7.55 -8.22 -2.31
C GLU A 36 8.09 -7.05 -1.47
N PRO A 37 7.28 -6.02 -1.18
CA PRO A 37 7.75 -4.84 -0.47
C PRO A 37 8.18 -5.17 0.96
N SER A 38 9.24 -4.51 1.42
CA SER A 38 9.70 -4.69 2.80
C SER A 38 8.68 -4.14 3.80
N ARG A 39 8.72 -4.61 5.06
CA ARG A 39 7.85 -4.08 6.13
C ARG A 39 7.98 -2.56 6.31
N VAL A 40 9.18 -2.02 6.13
CA VAL A 40 9.44 -0.58 6.23
C VAL A 40 8.76 0.17 5.09
N GLU A 41 8.85 -0.37 3.87
CA GLU A 41 8.20 0.19 2.70
C GLU A 41 6.67 0.16 2.84
N VAL A 42 6.08 -0.96 3.24
CA VAL A 42 4.64 -1.08 3.50
C VAL A 42 4.17 -0.05 4.53
N LEU A 43 4.92 0.12 5.62
CA LEU A 43 4.58 1.07 6.68
C LEU A 43 4.65 2.52 6.18
N LEU A 44 5.71 2.89 5.46
CA LEU A 44 5.87 4.23 4.89
C LEU A 44 4.81 4.51 3.82
N ALA A 45 4.58 3.58 2.91
CA ALA A 45 3.59 3.71 1.84
C ALA A 45 2.17 3.88 2.39
N ARG A 46 1.76 3.04 3.36
CA ARG A 46 0.45 3.16 4.03
C ARG A 46 0.33 4.48 4.78
N GLY A 47 1.40 4.93 5.44
CA GLY A 47 1.44 6.21 6.15
C GLY A 47 1.27 7.41 5.20
N LEU A 48 2.05 7.43 4.11
CA LEU A 48 1.97 8.48 3.09
C LEU A 48 0.60 8.49 2.40
N ARG A 49 0.03 7.33 2.04
CA ARG A 49 -1.34 7.22 1.50
C ARG A 49 -2.36 7.83 2.46
N ARG A 50 -2.24 7.51 3.76
CA ARG A 50 -3.14 8.02 4.82
C ARG A 50 -3.03 9.54 5.00
N LEU A 51 -1.84 10.10 4.84
CA LEU A 51 -1.58 11.55 4.87
C LEU A 51 -2.12 12.25 3.62
N ALA A 52 -1.99 11.60 2.46
CA ALA A 52 -2.43 12.14 1.17
C ALA A 52 -3.96 12.07 0.97
N THR A 53 -4.67 11.23 1.72
CA THR A 53 -6.14 11.11 1.58
C THR A 53 -6.85 12.09 2.54
N PRO A 54 -7.65 13.05 2.03
CA PRO A 54 -8.38 14.00 2.85
C PRO A 54 -9.29 13.32 3.88
N ASN A 55 -9.48 13.98 5.03
CA ASN A 55 -10.26 13.40 6.12
C ASN A 55 -11.73 13.18 5.73
N GLU A 56 -12.28 14.09 4.93
CA GLU A 56 -13.64 14.04 4.41
C GLU A 56 -13.86 12.76 3.60
N VAL A 57 -12.93 12.46 2.66
CA VAL A 57 -12.98 11.24 1.83
C VAL A 57 -12.80 9.99 2.67
N ARG A 58 -11.91 10.02 3.66
CA ARG A 58 -11.64 8.87 4.53
C ARG A 58 -12.81 8.51 5.45
N GLN A 59 -13.70 9.47 5.73
CA GLN A 59 -14.89 9.25 6.55
C GLN A 59 -16.16 9.05 5.71
N MET A 60 -16.04 9.02 4.38
CA MET A 60 -17.17 8.69 3.52
C MET A 60 -17.68 7.28 3.86
N THR A 61 -19.00 7.17 3.97
CA THR A 61 -19.71 5.91 4.11
C THR A 61 -20.39 5.59 2.78
N ASN A 62 -20.73 4.32 2.56
CA ASN A 62 -21.50 3.94 1.39
C ASN A 62 -22.89 4.61 1.48
N PRO A 63 -23.28 5.44 0.49
CA PRO A 63 -24.60 6.09 0.51
C PRO A 63 -25.75 5.11 0.26
N VAL A 64 -25.45 3.90 -0.24
CA VAL A 64 -26.45 2.84 -0.45
C VAL A 64 -26.69 2.12 0.88
N PRO A 65 -27.93 2.12 1.41
CA PRO A 65 -28.25 1.38 2.63
C PRO A 65 -28.04 -0.12 2.45
N LEU A 66 -27.41 -0.76 3.44
CA LEU A 66 -27.24 -2.20 3.44
C LEU A 66 -28.56 -2.89 3.81
N THR A 67 -29.24 -3.44 2.80
CA THR A 67 -30.39 -4.34 2.96
C THR A 67 -30.01 -5.74 2.47
N ASP A 68 -30.81 -6.76 2.79
CA ASP A 68 -30.54 -8.12 2.31
C ASP A 68 -30.56 -8.20 0.78
N ALA A 69 -31.49 -7.49 0.12
CA ALA A 69 -31.56 -7.42 -1.33
C ALA A 69 -30.31 -6.75 -1.96
N VAL A 70 -29.85 -5.63 -1.39
CA VAL A 70 -28.62 -4.95 -1.87
C VAL A 70 -27.39 -5.83 -1.64
N ARG A 71 -27.34 -6.58 -0.54
CA ARG A 71 -26.26 -7.53 -0.27
C ARG A 71 -26.26 -8.68 -1.27
N GLU A 72 -27.42 -9.26 -1.56
CA GLU A 72 -27.56 -10.35 -2.54
C GLU A 72 -27.12 -9.89 -3.93
N GLU A 73 -27.65 -8.77 -4.42
CA GLU A 73 -27.24 -8.15 -5.69
C GLU A 73 -25.74 -7.87 -5.74
N GLY A 74 -25.17 -7.34 -4.64
CA GLY A 74 -23.73 -7.09 -4.53
C GLY A 74 -22.88 -8.36 -4.60
N MET A 75 -23.34 -9.46 -3.98
CA MET A 75 -22.64 -10.76 -4.02
C MET A 75 -22.70 -11.38 -5.42
N GLU A 76 -23.86 -11.32 -6.09
CA GLU A 76 -24.00 -11.78 -7.48
C GLU A 76 -23.09 -10.98 -8.42
N HIS A 77 -23.09 -9.66 -8.30
CA HIS A 77 -22.24 -8.80 -9.10
C HIS A 77 -20.75 -9.09 -8.88
N PHE A 78 -20.34 -9.28 -7.62
CA PHE A 78 -18.96 -9.62 -7.28
C PHE A 78 -18.54 -10.98 -7.86
N ALA A 79 -19.40 -12.00 -7.75
CA ALA A 79 -19.14 -13.33 -8.30
C ALA A 79 -18.96 -13.29 -9.83
N ASP A 80 -19.75 -12.46 -10.52
CA ASP A 80 -19.72 -12.35 -11.98
C ASP A 80 -18.54 -11.51 -12.50
N HIS A 81 -18.15 -10.44 -11.79
CA HIS A 81 -17.18 -9.45 -12.31
C HIS A 81 -15.83 -9.42 -11.60
N CYS A 82 -15.78 -9.76 -10.31
CA CYS A 82 -14.61 -9.53 -9.45
C CYS A 82 -13.91 -10.83 -9.06
N ALA A 83 -14.70 -11.89 -8.79
CA ALA A 83 -14.20 -13.16 -8.26
C ALA A 83 -13.24 -13.89 -9.20
N VAL A 84 -13.23 -13.55 -10.48
CA VAL A 84 -12.25 -14.08 -11.46
C VAL A 84 -10.80 -13.81 -11.04
N CYS A 85 -10.55 -12.66 -10.42
CA CYS A 85 -9.23 -12.30 -9.87
C CYS A 85 -9.18 -12.43 -8.34
N HIS A 86 -10.25 -12.06 -7.64
CA HIS A 86 -10.26 -11.96 -6.18
C HIS A 86 -10.75 -13.21 -5.44
N ALA A 87 -11.15 -14.27 -6.16
CA ALA A 87 -11.85 -15.44 -5.61
C ALA A 87 -13.20 -15.08 -4.95
N ASN A 88 -14.12 -16.05 -4.83
CA ASN A 88 -15.45 -15.79 -4.26
C ASN A 88 -15.42 -15.52 -2.75
N ASP A 89 -14.36 -15.94 -2.06
CA ASP A 89 -14.12 -15.68 -0.64
C ASP A 89 -13.26 -14.43 -0.39
N GLY A 90 -12.86 -13.73 -1.45
CA GLY A 90 -11.98 -12.56 -1.39
C GLY A 90 -10.49 -12.90 -1.27
N SER A 91 -10.08 -14.17 -1.16
CA SER A 91 -8.68 -14.53 -0.88
C SER A 91 -7.67 -14.15 -1.98
N GLY A 92 -8.12 -13.86 -3.20
CA GLY A 92 -7.23 -13.67 -4.36
C GLY A 92 -6.60 -14.97 -4.88
N GLU A 93 -6.93 -16.12 -4.30
CA GLU A 93 -6.34 -17.44 -4.63
C GLU A 93 -6.94 -18.05 -5.90
N THR A 94 -6.90 -17.28 -7.00
CA THR A 94 -7.20 -17.79 -8.35
C THR A 94 -5.93 -17.95 -9.17
N GLU A 95 -6.00 -18.62 -10.33
CA GLU A 95 -4.87 -18.67 -11.26
C GLU A 95 -4.49 -17.26 -11.75
N ILE A 96 -5.49 -16.43 -12.05
CA ILE A 96 -5.28 -15.05 -12.48
C ILE A 96 -4.79 -14.20 -11.32
N GLY A 97 -5.43 -14.26 -10.15
CA GLY A 97 -5.11 -13.43 -8.98
C GLY A 97 -3.66 -13.56 -8.53
N ARG A 98 -3.12 -14.79 -8.52
CA ARG A 98 -1.71 -15.08 -8.20
C ARG A 98 -0.73 -14.72 -9.32
N GLY A 99 -1.23 -14.61 -10.56
CA GLY A 99 -0.44 -14.22 -11.72
C GLY A 99 -0.31 -12.71 -11.92
N LEU A 100 -1.10 -11.90 -11.21
CA LEU A 100 -1.04 -10.45 -11.28
C LEU A 100 0.11 -9.88 -10.45
N TYR A 101 0.61 -8.72 -10.86
CA TYR A 101 1.55 -7.95 -10.06
C TYR A 101 1.14 -6.47 -9.97
N PRO A 102 0.80 -5.95 -8.77
CA PRO A 102 0.72 -6.68 -7.49
C PRO A 102 -0.36 -7.77 -7.54
N PRO A 103 -0.26 -8.82 -6.69
CA PRO A 103 -1.32 -9.81 -6.55
C PRO A 103 -2.67 -9.16 -6.30
N ALA A 104 -3.75 -9.82 -6.70
CA ALA A 104 -5.10 -9.38 -6.34
C ALA A 104 -5.18 -9.27 -4.81
N PRO A 105 -5.50 -8.09 -4.25
CA PRO A 105 -5.61 -7.95 -2.80
C PRO A 105 -6.76 -8.78 -2.25
N ASP A 106 -6.60 -9.17 -0.99
CA ASP A 106 -7.60 -9.77 -0.13
C ASP A 106 -8.77 -8.83 0.21
#